data_AF-A0A7W7N0G8-F1
#
_entry.id   AF-A0A7W7N0G8-F1
#
_cell.length_a   1.000
_cell.length_b   1.000
_cell.length_c   1.000
_cell.angle_alpha   90.00
_cell.angle_beta   90.00
_cell.angle_gamma   90.00
#
_symmetry.space_group_name_H-M   'P 1'
#
loop_
_entity.id
_entity.type
_entity.pdbx_description
1 polymer ?
#
loop_
_entity_poly.entity_id
_entity_poly.type
_entity_poly.pdbx_seq_one_letter_code
_entity_poly.pdbx_strand_id
1 'polypeptide(L)'
;MSTRMLTMLTAAAALAVAGGVTAAGVALAAPPPEPALSGSPAAPSAAPAQSAADAAADSAAQSAAQSAAEAAAAANAAAPSVSPKATSRKEAASPAECRDADCYIEIKDGMEIPLDGKHGVRRLRIKVEGTEVTFIARTGTAKAVAVTDASIPFSYTHINGITLRPTVAEDGRLMLTISHD
;
A
#
# COMPACT_ATOMS: atom_id res chain seq x y z
N MET A 1 40.80 -26.01 -7.73
CA MET A 1 40.84 -25.67 -6.29
C MET A 1 41.61 -24.38 -6.14
N SER A 2 40.94 -23.26 -5.87
CA SER A 2 41.56 -21.94 -5.75
C SER A 2 41.10 -21.30 -4.45
N THR A 3 41.98 -21.37 -3.45
CA THR A 3 41.87 -20.75 -2.14
C THR A 3 42.48 -19.36 -2.20
N ARG A 4 41.66 -18.31 -2.07
CA ARG A 4 42.11 -16.94 -1.76
C ARG A 4 41.06 -16.30 -0.85
N MET A 5 41.24 -16.41 0.46
CA MET A 5 41.97 -15.48 1.36
C MET A 5 41.01 -14.46 1.97
N LEU A 6 40.75 -14.66 3.26
CA LEU A 6 40.08 -13.76 4.19
C LEU A 6 40.74 -12.38 4.20
N THR A 7 39.92 -11.33 4.17
CA THR A 7 40.21 -10.08 4.89
C THR A 7 38.95 -9.63 5.61
N MET A 8 38.94 -9.85 6.92
CA MET A 8 38.04 -9.19 7.87
C MET A 8 38.40 -7.70 7.95
N LEU A 9 37.42 -6.81 7.82
CA LEU A 9 37.50 -5.48 8.39
C LEU A 9 36.21 -5.19 9.16
N THR A 10 36.33 -5.31 10.48
CA THR A 10 35.43 -4.80 11.49
C THR A 10 35.63 -3.29 11.61
N ALA A 11 34.57 -2.51 11.39
CA ALA A 11 34.54 -1.10 11.75
C ALA A 11 33.29 -0.83 12.60
N ALA A 12 33.51 -0.74 13.92
CA ALA A 12 32.53 -0.22 14.86
C ALA A 12 32.74 1.30 14.98
N ALA A 13 31.69 2.07 14.71
CA ALA A 13 31.65 3.50 15.02
C ALA A 13 30.41 3.78 15.87
N ALA A 14 30.64 4.02 17.16
CA ALA A 14 29.63 4.51 18.09
C ALA A 14 29.57 6.05 17.97
N LEU A 15 28.40 6.59 17.63
CA LEU A 15 28.11 8.02 17.72
C LEU A 15 27.11 8.22 18.85
N ALA A 16 27.65 8.54 20.04
CA ALA A 16 26.88 9.11 21.12
C ALA A 16 26.77 10.62 20.88
N VAL A 17 25.56 11.12 20.63
CA VAL A 17 25.25 12.54 20.74
C VAL A 17 24.31 12.71 21.93
N ALA A 18 24.92 13.10 23.04
CA ALA A 18 24.23 13.66 24.19
C ALA A 18 23.84 15.11 23.86
N GLY A 19 22.60 15.46 24.18
CA GLY A 19 22.08 16.82 24.03
C GLY A 19 20.68 16.91 24.62
N GLY A 20 20.61 16.98 25.95
CA GLY A 20 19.39 17.34 26.65
C GLY A 20 19.26 18.86 26.77
N VAL A 21 18.04 19.38 26.65
CA VAL A 21 17.56 20.47 27.50
C VAL A 21 16.04 20.36 27.63
N THR A 22 15.59 20.36 28.86
CA THR A 22 14.21 20.48 29.35
C THR A 22 13.65 21.90 29.14
N ALA A 23 12.38 22.00 28.72
CA ALA A 23 11.51 23.14 29.00
C ALA A 23 10.05 22.62 28.97
N ALA A 24 9.48 22.36 30.15
CA ALA A 24 8.59 23.28 30.85
C ALA A 24 7.13 23.11 30.38
N GLY A 25 6.35 22.43 31.21
CA GLY A 25 4.91 22.34 31.07
C GLY A 25 4.26 23.70 31.28
N VAL A 26 3.14 23.90 30.60
CA VAL A 26 2.14 24.91 30.96
C VAL A 26 0.81 24.20 31.17
N ALA A 27 0.22 24.58 32.29
CA ALA A 27 -0.90 23.98 32.96
C ALA A 27 -2.25 24.21 32.26
N LEU A 28 -3.22 23.41 32.70
CA LEU A 28 -4.66 23.58 32.52
C LEU A 28 -5.11 25.03 32.76
N ALA A 29 -6.03 25.52 31.92
CA ALA A 29 -7.12 26.40 32.36
C ALA A 29 -8.29 26.40 31.36
N ALA A 30 -9.44 25.90 31.81
CA ALA A 30 -10.79 26.24 31.36
C ALA A 30 -11.55 26.71 32.62
N PRO A 31 -12.73 27.35 32.56
CA PRO A 31 -13.34 28.35 31.66
C PRO A 31 -13.61 29.68 32.44
N PRO A 32 -14.47 30.62 31.96
CA PRO A 32 -15.87 30.62 32.45
C PRO A 32 -16.94 31.04 31.40
N PRO A 33 -18.24 30.76 31.66
CA PRO A 33 -19.38 31.12 30.80
C PRO A 33 -19.96 32.49 31.17
N GLU A 34 -20.64 33.18 30.25
CA GLU A 34 -21.52 34.33 30.56
C GLU A 34 -22.43 34.70 29.35
N PRO A 35 -23.55 35.47 29.53
CA PRO A 35 -24.91 34.94 29.55
C PRO A 35 -25.84 35.44 28.43
N ALA A 36 -26.97 34.72 28.25
CA ALA A 36 -28.07 35.03 27.34
C ALA A 36 -28.99 36.15 27.86
N LEU A 37 -29.46 37.05 26.99
CA LEU A 37 -30.72 37.82 27.08
C LEU A 37 -31.07 38.33 25.65
N SER A 38 -32.08 37.78 24.97
CA SER A 38 -33.51 38.15 25.02
C SER A 38 -33.86 39.44 24.26
N GLY A 39 -34.41 39.28 23.06
CA GLY A 39 -35.03 40.34 22.26
C GLY A 39 -35.78 39.77 21.05
N SER A 40 -37.01 39.31 21.26
CA SER A 40 -38.01 39.03 20.22
C SER A 40 -39.21 39.94 20.53
N PRO A 41 -39.92 40.50 19.52
CA PRO A 41 -41.07 39.76 18.98
C PRO A 41 -41.40 40.06 17.50
N ALA A 42 -41.87 39.04 16.77
CA ALA A 42 -43.15 39.03 16.02
C ALA A 42 -43.19 37.85 15.02
N ALA A 43 -44.07 36.89 15.32
CA ALA A 43 -44.68 35.93 14.37
C ALA A 43 -46.15 36.41 14.16
N PRO A 44 -46.96 35.96 13.16
CA PRO A 44 -47.09 34.54 12.75
C PRO A 44 -47.45 34.25 11.27
N SER A 45 -47.71 32.97 11.01
CA SER A 45 -48.33 32.31 9.84
C SER A 45 -47.37 31.91 8.70
N ALA A 46 -47.34 30.68 8.21
CA ALA A 46 -48.21 29.51 8.40
C ALA A 46 -47.42 28.22 8.09
N ALA A 47 -47.77 27.12 8.76
CA ALA A 47 -47.32 25.77 8.39
C ALA A 47 -48.01 25.32 7.08
N PRO A 48 -47.34 24.46 6.30
CA PRO A 48 -47.82 23.09 6.19
C PRO A 48 -46.77 22.06 6.60
N ALA A 49 -47.26 20.91 7.06
CA ALA A 49 -46.50 19.75 7.48
C ALA A 49 -46.02 18.88 6.29
N GLN A 50 -45.06 18.00 6.60
CA GLN A 50 -44.57 16.83 5.84
C GLN A 50 -43.59 17.17 4.71
N SER A 51 -42.40 16.56 4.58
CA SER A 51 -42.04 15.16 4.80
C SER A 51 -40.56 15.00 5.16
N ALA A 52 -40.24 13.88 5.80
CA ALA A 52 -38.91 13.32 5.94
C ALA A 52 -38.26 12.97 4.58
N ALA A 53 -36.93 12.72 4.63
CA ALA A 53 -35.97 12.50 3.54
C ALA A 53 -35.42 13.82 2.97
N ASP A 54 -34.13 14.10 2.94
CA ASP A 54 -33.03 13.27 2.45
C ASP A 54 -31.76 13.42 3.29
N ALA A 55 -31.47 12.40 4.09
CA ALA A 55 -30.14 12.13 4.63
C ALA A 55 -29.62 10.87 3.92
N ALA A 56 -29.16 11.00 2.67
CA ALA A 56 -28.38 9.97 1.97
C ALA A 56 -28.00 10.45 0.55
N ALA A 57 -26.96 11.27 0.40
CA ALA A 57 -26.47 11.64 -0.94
C ALA A 57 -24.96 11.50 -1.13
N ASP A 58 -24.19 11.04 -0.12
CA ASP A 58 -22.72 10.91 -0.24
C ASP A 58 -22.21 9.46 -0.10
N SER A 59 -23.09 8.48 0.12
CA SER A 59 -22.69 7.07 0.25
C SER A 59 -23.04 6.21 -0.98
N ALA A 60 -23.48 6.81 -2.08
CA ALA A 60 -23.88 6.08 -3.30
C ALA A 60 -22.80 6.06 -4.41
N ALA A 61 -21.77 6.90 -4.35
CA ALA A 61 -20.72 6.93 -5.37
C ALA A 61 -19.63 5.85 -5.17
N GLN A 62 -19.44 5.34 -3.95
CA GLN A 62 -18.48 4.27 -3.66
C GLN A 62 -19.02 2.86 -3.89
N SER A 63 -20.35 2.65 -3.82
CA SER A 63 -20.96 1.34 -4.11
C SER A 63 -21.13 1.05 -5.61
N ALA A 64 -21.11 2.06 -6.49
CA ALA A 64 -21.23 1.84 -7.93
C ALA A 64 -19.94 1.30 -8.59
N ALA A 65 -18.77 1.51 -7.97
CA ALA A 65 -17.51 0.93 -8.43
C ALA A 65 -17.34 -0.54 -8.02
N GLN A 66 -18.03 -0.99 -6.96
CA GLN A 66 -18.02 -2.38 -6.52
C GLN A 66 -19.01 -3.26 -7.30
N SER A 67 -20.16 -2.72 -7.74
CA SER A 67 -21.17 -3.51 -8.48
C SER A 67 -20.90 -3.74 -9.97
N ALA A 68 -19.86 -3.12 -10.56
CA ALA A 68 -19.40 -3.50 -11.91
C ALA A 68 -18.47 -4.73 -11.89
N ALA A 69 -17.95 -5.14 -10.72
CA ALA A 69 -17.12 -6.33 -10.58
C ALA A 69 -17.93 -7.62 -10.33
N GLU A 70 -19.18 -7.52 -9.87
CA GLU A 70 -20.00 -8.68 -9.47
C GLU A 70 -20.98 -9.19 -10.53
N ALA A 71 -21.18 -8.49 -11.66
CA ALA A 71 -22.09 -8.91 -12.74
C ALA A 71 -21.44 -9.74 -13.87
N ALA A 72 -20.22 -10.26 -13.66
CA ALA A 72 -19.58 -11.21 -14.58
C ALA A 72 -19.38 -12.61 -13.96
N ALA A 73 -19.94 -12.85 -12.77
CA ALA A 73 -19.80 -14.09 -12.01
C ALA A 73 -21.06 -14.97 -12.03
N ALA A 74 -21.75 -15.11 -13.17
CA ALA A 74 -22.89 -16.03 -13.27
C ALA A 74 -23.24 -16.45 -14.71
N ALA A 75 -22.26 -16.84 -15.54
CA ALA A 75 -22.51 -17.71 -16.69
C ALA A 75 -21.19 -18.18 -17.32
N ASN A 76 -20.67 -19.31 -16.88
CA ASN A 76 -20.23 -20.41 -17.76
C ASN A 76 -19.59 -21.52 -16.91
N ALA A 77 -20.39 -22.56 -16.66
CA ALA A 77 -19.93 -23.86 -16.22
C ALA A 77 -19.14 -24.53 -17.35
N ALA A 78 -17.85 -24.24 -17.41
CA ALA A 78 -16.81 -25.07 -17.99
C ALA A 78 -15.51 -24.55 -17.39
N ALA A 79 -15.19 -24.96 -16.17
CA ALA A 79 -13.99 -24.50 -15.48
C ALA A 79 -12.74 -24.96 -16.25
N PRO A 80 -11.94 -24.08 -16.88
CA PRO A 80 -10.52 -24.37 -16.94
C PRO A 80 -10.04 -24.28 -15.50
N SER A 81 -9.47 -25.37 -15.00
CA SER A 81 -8.62 -25.31 -13.80
C SER A 81 -7.42 -24.43 -14.14
N VAL A 82 -7.59 -23.12 -14.04
CA VAL A 82 -6.48 -22.19 -13.92
C VAL A 82 -6.06 -22.20 -12.47
N SER A 83 -5.43 -23.32 -12.07
CA SER A 83 -4.29 -23.21 -11.16
C SER A 83 -3.49 -22.02 -11.66
N PRO A 84 -3.14 -21.02 -10.82
CA PRO A 84 -2.25 -19.97 -11.26
C PRO A 84 -1.03 -20.70 -11.81
N LYS A 85 -0.83 -20.58 -13.11
CA LYS A 85 0.40 -21.00 -13.75
C LYS A 85 1.42 -20.04 -13.16
N ALA A 86 1.92 -20.36 -11.97
CA ALA A 86 3.32 -20.21 -11.67
C ALA A 86 3.99 -20.96 -12.80
N THR A 87 4.11 -20.26 -13.94
CA THR A 87 5.05 -20.62 -14.98
C THR A 87 6.33 -20.90 -14.22
N SER A 88 7.02 -21.98 -14.58
CA SER A 88 8.29 -22.42 -14.01
C SER A 88 9.39 -21.36 -14.25
N ARG A 89 9.10 -20.13 -13.87
CA ARG A 89 9.91 -18.95 -13.91
C ARG A 89 10.89 -19.15 -12.78
N LYS A 90 12.14 -19.20 -13.18
CA LYS A 90 13.26 -19.35 -12.26
C LYS A 90 13.16 -18.25 -11.20
N GLU A 91 13.15 -18.66 -9.94
CA GLU A 91 13.27 -17.74 -8.82
C GLU A 91 14.62 -17.02 -8.93
N ALA A 92 14.56 -15.68 -8.90
CA ALA A 92 15.73 -14.83 -8.91
C ALA A 92 16.50 -15.04 -7.61
N ALA A 93 17.81 -15.29 -7.69
CA ALA A 93 18.62 -15.50 -6.49
C ALA A 93 18.93 -14.17 -5.77
N SER A 94 18.74 -13.04 -6.46
CA SER A 94 18.99 -11.71 -5.89
C SER A 94 18.11 -10.63 -6.53
N PRO A 95 17.84 -9.51 -5.82
CA PRO A 95 17.11 -8.37 -6.37
C PRO A 95 17.71 -7.77 -7.65
N ALA A 96 19.02 -7.94 -7.85
CA ALA A 96 19.73 -7.43 -9.02
C ALA A 96 19.38 -8.19 -10.31
N GLU A 97 18.81 -9.40 -10.22
CA GLU A 97 18.35 -10.15 -11.40
C GLU A 97 17.01 -9.64 -11.92
N CYS A 98 16.28 -8.83 -11.14
CA CYS A 98 14.99 -8.27 -11.52
C CYS A 98 15.08 -6.99 -12.37
N ARG A 99 16.26 -6.61 -12.88
CA ARG A 99 16.47 -5.28 -13.48
C ARG A 99 15.57 -4.96 -14.67
N ASP A 100 15.22 -5.97 -15.46
CA ASP A 100 14.38 -5.82 -16.64
C ASP A 100 12.87 -5.85 -16.30
N ALA A 101 12.50 -5.83 -15.02
CA ALA A 101 11.10 -5.89 -14.54
C ALA A 101 10.33 -7.14 -14.99
N ASP A 102 11.03 -8.23 -15.30
CA ASP A 102 10.43 -9.54 -15.57
C ASP A 102 11.06 -10.61 -14.65
N CYS A 103 10.55 -10.73 -13.43
CA CYS A 103 11.15 -11.63 -12.43
C CYS A 103 10.15 -12.24 -11.46
N TYR A 104 10.61 -13.28 -10.78
CA TYR A 104 9.93 -13.93 -9.66
C TYR A 104 10.94 -14.04 -8.52
N ILE A 105 10.65 -13.47 -7.36
CA ILE A 105 11.64 -13.35 -6.27
C ILE A 105 10.97 -13.43 -4.90
N GLU A 106 11.64 -14.04 -3.92
CA GLU A 106 11.27 -13.94 -2.50
C GLU A 106 11.51 -12.52 -1.99
N ILE A 107 10.52 -11.92 -1.34
CA ILE A 107 10.60 -10.55 -0.80
C ILE A 107 10.65 -10.54 0.72
N LYS A 108 11.35 -9.54 1.26
CA LYS A 108 11.53 -9.32 2.70
C LYS A 108 11.30 -7.86 3.03
N ASP A 109 10.98 -7.58 4.29
CA ASP A 109 10.86 -6.20 4.75
C ASP A 109 12.16 -5.42 4.50
N GLY A 110 12.01 -4.16 4.07
CA GLY A 110 13.11 -3.27 3.75
C GLY A 110 13.87 -3.58 2.46
N MET A 111 13.50 -4.63 1.72
CA MET A 111 14.19 -5.01 0.48
C MET A 111 14.11 -3.91 -0.58
N GLU A 112 15.21 -3.68 -1.30
CA GLU A 112 15.26 -2.80 -2.46
C GLU A 112 15.60 -3.60 -3.72
N ILE A 113 14.77 -3.46 -4.74
CA ILE A 113 14.93 -4.07 -6.07
C ILE A 113 15.32 -2.96 -7.07
N PRO A 114 16.55 -2.97 -7.59
CA PRO A 114 16.95 -2.05 -8.65
C PRO A 114 16.29 -2.46 -9.97
N LEU A 115 15.69 -1.48 -10.66
CA LEU A 115 15.13 -1.65 -11.99
C LEU A 115 15.89 -0.76 -12.98
N ASP A 116 15.86 -1.09 -14.26
CA ASP A 116 16.61 -0.36 -15.29
C ASP A 116 15.98 0.98 -15.71
N GLY A 117 14.69 1.19 -15.37
CA GLY A 117 13.95 2.40 -15.72
C GLY A 117 13.30 2.40 -17.10
N LYS A 118 13.47 1.36 -17.92
CA LYS A 118 12.85 1.27 -19.26
C LYS A 118 11.32 1.27 -19.17
N HIS A 119 10.79 0.71 -18.09
CA HIS A 119 9.36 0.61 -17.78
C HIS A 119 8.95 1.60 -16.67
N GLY A 120 9.50 2.82 -16.69
CA GLY A 120 9.09 3.93 -15.83
C GLY A 120 9.57 3.87 -14.37
N VAL A 121 9.88 2.70 -13.82
CA VAL A 121 10.37 2.53 -12.44
C VAL A 121 11.86 2.20 -12.43
N ARG A 122 12.64 2.92 -11.62
CA ARG A 122 14.10 2.76 -11.48
C ARG A 122 14.51 2.04 -10.19
N ARG A 123 13.66 2.09 -9.18
CA ARG A 123 13.88 1.41 -7.90
C ARG A 123 12.53 1.08 -7.27
N LEU A 124 12.40 -0.12 -6.77
CA LEU A 124 11.26 -0.56 -5.98
C LEU A 124 11.74 -0.89 -4.57
N ARG A 125 11.21 -0.22 -3.55
CA ARG A 125 11.43 -0.58 -2.14
C ARG A 125 10.19 -1.26 -1.61
N ILE A 126 10.38 -2.30 -0.81
CA ILE A 126 9.33 -3.13 -0.27
C ILE A 126 9.32 -2.95 1.25
N LYS A 127 8.12 -2.81 1.81
CA LYS A 127 7.88 -3.03 3.23
C LYS A 127 6.85 -4.14 3.41
N VAL A 128 7.03 -4.93 4.46
CA VAL A 128 6.17 -6.08 4.75
C VAL A 128 5.67 -6.00 6.18
N GLU A 129 4.35 -6.05 6.34
CA GLU A 129 3.66 -6.10 7.63
C GLU A 129 2.65 -7.27 7.61
N GLY A 130 3.06 -8.44 8.10
CA GLY A 130 2.28 -9.67 7.96
C GLY A 130 2.19 -10.09 6.49
N THR A 131 0.97 -10.15 5.93
CA THR A 131 0.74 -10.39 4.49
C THR A 131 0.54 -9.09 3.71
N GLU A 132 0.48 -7.94 4.38
CA GLU A 132 0.38 -6.64 3.73
C GLU A 132 1.77 -6.22 3.20
N VAL A 133 1.82 -5.91 1.91
CA VAL A 133 3.03 -5.50 1.20
C VAL A 133 2.86 -4.06 0.71
N THR A 134 3.71 -3.17 1.19
CA THR A 134 3.79 -1.78 0.69
C THR A 134 4.92 -1.66 -0.32
N PHE A 135 4.56 -1.31 -1.55
CA PHE A 135 5.46 -1.02 -2.65
C PHE A 135 5.74 0.49 -2.72
N ILE A 136 7.01 0.85 -2.73
CA ILE A 136 7.47 2.23 -2.87
C ILE A 136 8.33 2.32 -4.13
N ALA A 137 7.74 2.74 -5.23
CA ALA A 137 8.40 2.86 -6.53
C ALA A 137 8.96 4.27 -6.72
N ARG A 138 10.23 4.38 -7.11
CA ARG A 138 10.84 5.62 -7.60
C ARG A 138 10.89 5.61 -9.12
N THR A 139 10.28 6.61 -9.74
CA THR A 139 10.36 6.86 -11.18
C THR A 139 11.47 7.86 -11.48
N GLY A 140 11.56 8.33 -12.72
CA GLY A 140 12.50 9.40 -13.09
C GLY A 140 12.27 10.70 -12.32
N THR A 141 11.01 11.08 -12.06
CA THR A 141 10.64 12.39 -11.50
C THR A 141 9.76 12.32 -10.26
N ALA A 142 9.20 11.14 -9.94
CA ALA A 142 8.19 10.99 -8.90
C ALA A 142 8.41 9.74 -8.04
N LYS A 143 7.59 9.64 -7.00
CA LYS A 143 7.49 8.49 -6.11
C LYS A 143 6.04 8.03 -6.09
N ALA A 144 5.80 6.75 -6.33
CA ALA A 144 4.51 6.10 -6.16
C ALA A 144 4.54 5.16 -4.96
N VAL A 145 3.43 5.06 -4.25
CA VAL A 145 3.25 4.14 -3.13
C VAL A 145 1.96 3.37 -3.35
N ALA A 146 2.00 2.05 -3.23
CA ALA A 146 0.85 1.18 -3.30
C ALA A 146 0.93 0.14 -2.19
N VAL A 147 -0.23 -0.27 -1.68
CA VAL A 147 -0.34 -1.29 -0.64
C VAL A 147 -1.19 -2.43 -1.21
N THR A 148 -0.80 -3.68 -0.95
CA THR A 148 -1.49 -4.86 -1.44
C THR A 148 -1.37 -5.99 -0.44
N ASP A 149 -2.45 -6.73 -0.21
CA ASP A 149 -2.44 -7.93 0.63
C ASP A 149 -2.10 -9.17 -0.21
N ALA A 150 -0.99 -9.82 0.15
CA ALA A 150 -0.49 -11.03 -0.51
C ALA A 150 -1.33 -12.28 -0.21
N SER A 151 -2.19 -12.24 0.82
CA SER A 151 -3.10 -13.34 1.16
C SER A 151 -4.27 -13.45 0.19
N ILE A 152 -4.61 -12.35 -0.49
CA ILE A 152 -5.71 -12.30 -1.46
C ILE A 152 -5.21 -12.90 -2.78
N PRO A 153 -5.84 -13.99 -3.27
CA PRO A 153 -5.44 -14.58 -4.53
C PRO A 153 -5.64 -13.58 -5.67
N PHE A 154 -4.69 -13.55 -6.61
CA PHE A 154 -4.69 -12.64 -7.75
C PHE A 154 -4.64 -11.16 -7.38
N SER A 155 -4.19 -10.79 -6.17
CA SER A 155 -3.94 -9.38 -5.85
C SER A 155 -2.75 -8.86 -6.68
N TYR A 156 -2.93 -7.71 -7.32
CA TYR A 156 -1.85 -7.04 -8.04
C TYR A 156 -2.04 -5.53 -7.99
N THR A 157 -0.96 -4.82 -8.26
CA THR A 157 -0.99 -3.38 -8.45
C THR A 157 -0.16 -3.01 -9.68
N HIS A 158 -0.59 -1.97 -10.38
CA HIS A 158 0.11 -1.42 -11.53
C HIS A 158 0.76 -0.10 -11.14
N ILE A 159 2.05 0.06 -11.44
CA ILE A 159 2.78 1.29 -11.19
C ILE A 159 3.61 1.63 -12.43
N ASN A 160 3.24 2.68 -13.15
CA ASN A 160 4.02 3.21 -14.29
C ASN A 160 4.46 2.15 -15.33
N GLY A 161 3.58 1.21 -15.69
CA GLY A 161 3.86 0.20 -16.72
C GLY A 161 4.51 -1.09 -16.22
N ILE A 162 4.68 -1.25 -14.91
CA ILE A 162 4.98 -2.55 -14.29
C ILE A 162 3.79 -3.05 -13.46
N THR A 163 3.61 -4.35 -13.46
CA THR A 163 2.66 -5.10 -12.65
C THR A 163 3.40 -5.77 -11.50
N LEU A 164 2.92 -5.56 -10.28
CA LEU A 164 3.44 -6.15 -9.06
C LEU A 164 2.38 -7.08 -8.48
N ARG A 165 2.71 -8.37 -8.35
CA ARG A 165 1.79 -9.39 -7.84
C ARG A 165 2.43 -10.11 -6.67
N PRO A 166 2.16 -9.68 -5.42
CA PRO A 166 2.60 -10.40 -4.25
C PRO A 166 1.74 -11.67 -4.05
N THR A 167 2.36 -12.74 -3.57
CA THR A 167 1.69 -14.01 -3.27
C THR A 167 2.35 -14.67 -2.07
N VAL A 168 1.58 -15.38 -1.24
CA VAL A 168 2.13 -16.27 -0.20
C VAL A 168 2.36 -17.66 -0.81
N ALA A 169 3.59 -18.15 -0.76
CA ALA A 169 3.95 -19.51 -1.17
C ALA A 169 3.45 -20.57 -0.16
N GLU A 170 3.46 -21.84 -0.54
CA GLU A 170 3.01 -22.96 0.31
C GLU A 170 3.80 -23.08 1.62
N ASP A 171 5.07 -22.65 1.62
CA ASP A 171 5.96 -22.61 2.78
C ASP A 171 5.81 -21.34 3.64
N GLY A 172 4.86 -20.46 3.29
CA GLY A 172 4.58 -19.20 3.98
C GLY A 172 5.49 -18.04 3.57
N ARG A 173 6.43 -18.24 2.63
CA ARG A 173 7.27 -17.14 2.13
C ARG A 173 6.46 -16.18 1.27
N LEU A 174 6.79 -14.90 1.35
CA LEU A 174 6.23 -13.89 0.46
C LEU A 174 7.03 -13.85 -0.83
N MET A 175 6.34 -14.11 -1.93
CA MET A 175 6.89 -14.08 -3.28
C MET A 175 6.32 -12.88 -4.02
N LEU A 176 7.12 -12.29 -4.90
CA LEU A 176 6.71 -11.21 -5.77
C LEU A 176 6.96 -11.59 -7.22
N THR A 177 5.91 -11.53 -8.03
CA THR A 177 6.06 -11.51 -9.48
C THR A 177 6.08 -10.06 -9.95
N ILE A 178 7.12 -9.69 -10.70
CA ILE A 178 7.23 -8.42 -11.41
C ILE A 178 7.13 -8.74 -12.90
N SER A 179 6.23 -8.05 -13.60
CA SER A 179 6.14 -8.07 -15.06
C SER A 179 5.90 -6.66 -15.59
N HIS A 180 6.12 -6.46 -16.88
CA HIS A 180 5.80 -5.23 -17.59
C HIS A 180 4.77 -5.51 -18.71
N ASP A 181 4.04 -4.49 -19.13
CA ASP A 181 3.14 -4.55 -20.29
C ASP A 181 3.89 -4.26 -21.61
#